data_AF-A0A9D7TZL6-F1
#
_entry.id   AF-A0A9D7TZL6-F1
#
_cell.length_a   1.000
_cell.length_b   1.000
_cell.length_c   1.000
_cell.angle_alpha   90.00
_cell.angle_beta   90.00
_cell.angle_gamma   90.00
#
_symmetry.space_group_name_H-M   'P 1'
#
loop_
_entity.id
_entity.type
_entity.pdbx_description
1 polymer ?
#
loop_
_entity_poly.entity_id
_entity_poly.type
_entity_poly.pdbx_seq_one_letter_code
_entity_poly.pdbx_strand_id
1 'polypeptide(L)' 'MKSNKEKENTENQDTSSLPFQKGNYVFMLAGVALIIAGFIIMTLDKTEFGFGFLGITLGPLVAFAGFMVELYAILKK' A
#
# COMPACT_ATOMS: atom_id res chain seq x y z
N MET A 1 -1.41 49.85 -31.38
CA MET A 1 -2.39 49.18 -30.50
C MET A 1 -1.77 47.86 -30.06
N LYS A 2 -1.15 47.82 -28.89
CA LYS A 2 -0.68 46.57 -28.26
C LYS A 2 -1.85 45.88 -27.56
N SER A 3 -1.69 44.57 -27.33
CA SER A 3 -2.49 43.71 -26.45
C SER A 3 -3.59 42.90 -27.13
N ASN A 4 -3.35 41.61 -27.35
CA ASN A 4 -3.92 40.54 -26.51
C ASN A 4 -3.76 39.17 -27.18
N LYS A 5 -2.84 38.35 -26.69
CA LYS A 5 -2.99 36.90 -26.52
C LYS A 5 -1.75 36.33 -25.84
N GLU A 6 -1.59 36.72 -24.59
CA GLU A 6 -0.92 35.86 -23.62
C GLU A 6 -1.90 34.71 -23.34
N LYS A 7 -1.78 33.63 -24.12
CA LYS A 7 -2.36 32.34 -23.74
C LYS A 7 -1.36 31.64 -22.82
N GLU A 8 -1.19 32.19 -21.63
CA GLU A 8 -0.69 31.45 -20.50
C GLU A 8 -1.88 30.69 -19.91
N ASN A 9 -1.89 29.38 -20.10
CA ASN A 9 -2.52 28.36 -19.24
C ASN A 9 -2.39 27.02 -19.96
N THR A 10 -1.15 26.54 -20.03
CA THR A 10 -0.91 25.11 -19.99
C THR A 10 0.16 24.92 -18.94
N GLU A 11 -0.23 25.09 -17.67
CA GLU A 11 0.24 24.14 -16.68
C GLU A 11 -0.17 22.78 -17.23
N ASN A 12 0.75 22.19 -18.01
CA ASN A 12 0.75 20.76 -18.18
C ASN A 12 0.83 20.28 -16.76
N GLN A 13 -0.31 19.84 -16.25
CA GLN A 13 -0.37 18.89 -15.17
C GLN A 13 0.72 17.89 -15.55
N ASP A 14 1.88 18.03 -14.93
CA ASP A 14 2.66 16.88 -14.55
C ASP A 14 1.64 16.07 -13.77
N THR A 15 0.87 15.25 -14.51
CA THR A 15 0.25 14.04 -14.01
C THR A 15 1.46 13.21 -13.68
N SER A 16 2.11 13.61 -12.58
CA SER A 16 2.97 12.84 -11.73
C SER A 16 2.33 11.49 -11.83
N SER A 17 3.01 10.63 -12.58
CA SER A 17 2.59 9.27 -12.80
C SER A 17 2.86 8.59 -11.47
N LEU A 18 2.09 9.02 -10.46
CA LEU A 18 2.10 8.51 -9.13
C LEU A 18 1.94 7.01 -9.37
N PRO A 19 2.86 6.19 -8.87
CA PRO A 19 2.75 4.75 -9.01
C PRO A 19 1.41 4.23 -8.44
N PHE A 20 0.70 5.09 -7.70
CA PHE A 20 -0.61 4.90 -7.11
C PHE A 20 -1.70 5.59 -7.95
N GLN A 21 -2.21 4.90 -8.98
CA GLN A 21 -3.49 5.29 -9.58
C GLN A 21 -4.64 4.99 -8.62
N LYS A 22 -5.73 5.78 -8.68
CA LYS A 22 -6.85 5.73 -7.71
C LYS A 22 -7.44 4.33 -7.49
N GLY A 23 -7.45 3.47 -8.50
CA GLY A 23 -7.94 2.09 -8.40
C GLY A 23 -7.02 1.15 -7.61
N ASN A 24 -5.70 1.35 -7.70
CA ASN A 24 -4.71 0.48 -7.07
C ASN A 24 -4.43 0.87 -5.62
N TYR A 25 -4.72 2.11 -5.24
CA TYR A 25 -4.55 2.60 -3.87
C TYR A 25 -5.39 1.81 -2.85
N VAL A 26 -6.58 1.33 -3.23
CA VAL A 26 -7.44 0.52 -2.34
C VAL A 26 -6.78 -0.83 -2.02
N PHE A 27 -6.20 -1.49 -3.01
CA PHE A 27 -5.48 -2.76 -2.80
C PHE A 27 -4.21 -2.56 -1.98
N MET A 28 -3.52 -1.45 -2.19
CA MET A 28 -2.37 -1.03 -1.38
C MET A 28 -2.76 -0.85 0.09
N LEU A 29 -3.83 -0.09 0.37
CA LEU A 29 -4.28 0.12 1.75
C LEU A 29 -4.72 -1.20 2.41
N ALA A 30 -5.35 -2.09 1.64
CA ALA A 30 -5.70 -3.43 2.10
C ALA A 30 -4.45 -4.29 2.40
N GLY A 31 -3.42 -4.24 1.57
CA GLY A 31 -2.14 -4.93 1.77
C GLY A 31 -1.46 -4.46 3.06
N VAL A 32 -1.35 -3.15 3.26
CA VAL A 32 -0.83 -2.54 4.50
C VAL A 32 -1.65 -2.97 5.72
N ALA A 33 -2.98 -2.96 5.63
CA ALA A 33 -3.85 -3.40 6.73
C ALA A 33 -3.63 -4.88 7.08
N LEU A 34 -3.42 -5.75 6.09
CA LEU A 34 -3.09 -7.16 6.30
C LEU A 34 -1.72 -7.34 6.95
N ILE A 35 -0.71 -6.57 6.54
CA ILE A 35 0.61 -6.59 7.16
C ILE A 35 0.51 -6.23 8.64
N ILE A 36 -0.18 -5.13 8.95
CA ILE A 36 -0.42 -4.69 10.33
C ILE A 36 -1.18 -5.76 11.12
N ALA A 37 -2.22 -6.36 10.53
CA ALA A 37 -2.96 -7.44 11.16
C ALA A 37 -2.06 -8.66 11.46
N GLY A 38 -1.17 -9.03 10.55
CA GLY A 38 -0.19 -10.11 10.77
C GLY A 38 0.72 -9.83 11.96
N PHE A 39 1.22 -8.61 12.08
CA PHE A 39 2.02 -8.21 13.25
C PHE A 39 1.20 -8.20 14.54
N ILE A 40 -0.05 -7.71 14.52
CA ILE A 40 -0.94 -7.77 15.69
C ILE A 40 -1.20 -9.22 16.11
N ILE A 41 -1.39 -10.14 15.16
CA ILE A 41 -1.55 -11.56 15.47
C ILE A 41 -0.32 -12.11 16.20
N MET A 42 0.90 -11.68 15.83
CA MET A 42 2.10 -12.09 16.55
C MET A 42 2.11 -11.56 18.00
N THR A 43 1.64 -10.33 18.24
CA THR A 43 1.62 -9.76 19.59
C THR A 43 0.52 -10.36 20.48
N LEU A 44 -0.51 -10.95 19.89
CA LEU A 44 -1.57 -11.67 20.61
C LEU A 44 -1.14 -13.05 21.10
N ASP A 45 0.01 -13.55 20.64
CA ASP A 45 0.54 -14.83 21.11
C ASP A 45 0.92 -14.73 22.60
N LYS A 46 0.42 -15.68 23.41
CA LYS A 46 0.61 -15.71 24.86
C LYS A 46 1.80 -16.56 25.31
N THR A 47 2.48 -17.21 24.36
CA THR A 47 3.67 -17.98 24.65
C THR A 47 4.84 -17.06 24.97
N GLU A 48 5.75 -17.51 25.84
CA GLU A 48 6.97 -16.74 26.08
C GLU A 48 7.73 -16.58 24.76
N PHE A 49 8.13 -15.33 24.48
CA PHE A 49 8.77 -14.89 23.24
C PHE A 49 7.91 -15.02 21.96
N GLY A 50 6.62 -15.35 22.06
CA GLY A 50 5.74 -15.47 20.89
C GLY A 50 6.06 -16.67 20.01
N PHE A 51 6.66 -17.74 20.57
CA PHE A 51 6.97 -18.99 19.83
C PHE A 51 5.76 -19.88 19.55
N GLY A 52 4.56 -19.43 19.90
CA GLY A 52 3.33 -20.14 19.65
C GLY A 52 2.96 -20.14 18.17
N PHE A 53 1.88 -20.85 17.87
CA PHE A 53 1.38 -20.97 16.51
C PHE A 53 1.03 -19.59 15.90
N LEU A 54 0.48 -18.67 16.71
CA LEU A 54 0.07 -17.35 16.24
C LEU A 54 1.29 -16.49 15.87
N GLY A 55 2.35 -16.55 16.67
CA GLY A 55 3.56 -15.75 16.47
C GLY A 55 4.48 -16.27 15.36
N ILE A 56 4.70 -17.58 15.25
CA ILE A 56 5.67 -18.13 14.29
C ILE A 56 5.05 -18.54 12.95
N THR A 57 3.76 -18.90 12.94
CA THR A 57 3.12 -19.38 11.71
C THR A 57 2.06 -18.41 11.20
N LEU A 58 1.01 -18.14 11.98
CA LEU A 58 -0.16 -17.41 11.48
C LEU A 58 0.16 -15.94 11.21
N GLY A 59 0.80 -15.25 12.16
CA GLY A 59 1.19 -13.85 12.00
C GLY A 59 2.09 -13.64 10.79
N PRO A 60 3.22 -14.38 10.67
CA PRO A 60 4.11 -14.26 9.52
C PRO A 60 3.43 -14.62 8.20
N LEU A 61 2.55 -15.63 8.19
CA LEU A 61 1.78 -16.01 7.00
C LEU A 61 0.81 -14.90 6.55
N VAL A 62 0.10 -14.27 7.49
CA VAL A 62 -0.82 -13.16 7.21
C VAL A 62 -0.05 -11.93 6.72
N ALA A 63 1.08 -11.60 7.37
CA ALA A 63 1.94 -10.51 6.94
C ALA A 63 2.48 -10.76 5.52
N PHE A 64 2.92 -11.99 5.24
CA PHE A 64 3.38 -12.39 3.91
C PHE A 64 2.28 -12.27 2.85
N ALA A 65 1.05 -12.70 3.15
CA ALA A 65 -0.09 -12.50 2.26
C ALA A 65 -0.36 -11.01 2.00
N GLY A 66 -0.24 -10.16 3.03
CA GLY A 66 -0.32 -8.70 2.88
C GLY A 66 0.74 -8.14 1.93
N PHE A 67 1.99 -8.61 2.03
CA PHE A 67 3.04 -8.27 1.06
C PHE A 67 2.70 -8.74 -0.36
N MET A 68 2.11 -9.94 -0.53
CA MET A 68 1.70 -10.40 -1.86
C MET A 68 0.61 -9.50 -2.47
N VAL A 69 -0.34 -9.03 -1.66
CA VAL A 69 -1.35 -8.06 -2.08
C VAL A 69 -0.70 -6.73 -2.49
N GLU A 70 0.28 -6.25 -1.72
CA GLU A 70 1.03 -5.03 -2.04
C GLU A 70 1.78 -5.16 -3.38
N LEU A 71 2.48 -6.28 -3.58
CA LEU A 71 3.17 -6.58 -4.83
C LEU A 71 2.19 -6.63 -6.00
N TYR A 72 1.04 -7.29 -5.84
CA TYR A 72 0.00 -7.31 -6.86
C TYR A 72 -0.54 -5.90 -7.15
N ALA A 73 -0.80 -5.09 -6.12
CA ALA A 73 -1.31 -3.74 -6.26
C ALA A 73 -0.34 -2.83 -7.03
N ILE A 74 0.97 -2.98 -6.79
CA ILE A 74 2.00 -2.21 -7.49
C ILE A 74 2.19 -2.73 -8.93
N LEU A 75 2.20 -4.05 -9.12
CA LEU A 75 2.43 -4.67 -10.44
C LEU A 75 1.23 -4.55 -11.37
N LYS A 76 0.00 -4.49 -10.84
CA LYS A 76 -1.24 -4.33 -11.61
C LYS A 76 -1.44 -2.88 -12.07
N LYS A 77 -0.36 -2.20 -12.43
CA LYS A 77 -0.38 -0.94 -13.16
C LYS A 77 -0.73 -1.20 -14.63
#